data_AF-A0A2N2MV86-F1
#
_entry.id   AF-A0A2N2MV86-F1
#
_cell.length_a   1.000
_cell.length_b   1.000
_cell.length_c   1.000
_cell.angle_alpha   90.00
_cell.angle_beta   90.00
_cell.angle_gamma   90.00
#
_symmetry.space_group_name_H-M   'P 1'
#
loop_
_entity.id
_entity.type
_entity.pdbx_description
1 polymer ?
#
loop_
_entity_poly.entity_id
_entity_poly.type
_entity_poly.pdbx_seq_one_letter_code
_entity_poly.pdbx_strand_id
1 'polypeptide(L)'
;MNMAKFTPFPGAPLWSTIREEGVFEEDWRLMNCLNFVFIPHGIESRERLDYLYNEHVKRFYSDAAWRKKFRSRLWHHRKSLLYLLRHLPSFWSAKNQFEPGQNKTA
;
A
#
# COMPACT_ATOMS: atom_id res chain seq x y z
N MET A 1 -0.20 1.47 11.08
CA MET A 1 -1.58 1.62 10.57
C MET A 1 -1.79 0.49 9.60
N ASN A 2 -2.92 -0.19 9.68
CA ASN A 2 -3.37 -1.13 8.65
C ASN A 2 -4.58 -0.45 7.98
N MET A 3 -4.49 -0.18 6.68
CA MET A 3 -5.57 0.42 5.90
C MET A 3 -5.87 -0.48 4.71
N ALA A 4 -7.16 -0.65 4.43
CA ALA A 4 -7.68 -1.39 3.31
C ALA A 4 -8.70 -0.51 2.59
N LYS A 5 -8.68 -0.53 1.26
CA LYS A 5 -9.72 0.08 0.44
C LYS A 5 -10.89 -0.88 0.38
N PHE A 6 -12.10 -0.32 0.44
CA PHE A 6 -13.31 -1.13 0.43
C PHE A 6 -13.43 -1.92 -0.88
N THR A 7 -13.69 -3.22 -0.77
CA THR A 7 -13.90 -4.14 -1.89
C THR A 7 -15.12 -4.98 -1.54
N PRO A 8 -16.24 -4.85 -2.26
CA PRO A 8 -17.41 -5.69 -2.02
C PRO A 8 -17.10 -7.08 -2.56
N PHE A 9 -16.95 -8.09 -1.70
CA PHE A 9 -16.66 -9.44 -2.17
C PHE A 9 -17.94 -10.22 -2.47
N PRO A 10 -17.93 -11.06 -3.51
CA PRO A 10 -19.01 -12.02 -3.75
C PRO A 10 -19.20 -12.92 -2.54
N GLY A 11 -20.46 -13.10 -2.14
CA GLY A 11 -20.84 -13.83 -0.92
C GLY A 11 -20.93 -12.96 0.33
N ALA A 12 -20.50 -11.70 0.29
CA ALA A 12 -20.83 -10.74 1.34
C ALA A 12 -22.34 -10.40 1.28
N PRO A 13 -23.01 -10.17 2.42
CA PRO A 13 -24.44 -9.82 2.44
C PRO A 13 -24.80 -8.61 1.58
N LEU A 14 -23.87 -7.65 1.46
CA LEU A 14 -24.05 -6.43 0.66
C LEU A 14 -23.86 -6.64 -0.84
N TRP A 15 -23.36 -7.80 -1.29
CA TRP A 15 -23.00 -8.04 -2.70
C TRP A 15 -24.19 -7.85 -3.64
N SER A 16 -25.39 -8.26 -3.21
CA SER A 16 -26.61 -8.15 -4.01
C SER A 16 -27.10 -6.72 -4.18
N THR A 17 -26.81 -5.83 -3.21
CA THR A 17 -27.34 -4.45 -3.20
C THR A 17 -26.26 -3.39 -3.45
N ILE A 18 -24.97 -3.77 -3.52
CA ILE A 18 -23.88 -2.79 -3.59
C ILE A 18 -23.97 -1.82 -4.77
N ARG A 19 -24.57 -2.25 -5.88
CA ARG A 19 -24.75 -1.41 -7.08
C ARG A 19 -25.81 -0.31 -6.89
N GLU A 20 -26.65 -0.44 -5.87
CA GLU A 20 -27.64 0.57 -5.48
C GLU A 20 -27.02 1.65 -4.58
N GLU A 21 -25.85 1.37 -4.00
CA GLU A 21 -25.16 2.24 -3.03
C GLU A 21 -24.03 3.06 -3.67
N GLY A 22 -23.73 2.83 -4.95
CA GLY A 22 -22.68 3.52 -5.66
C GLY A 22 -22.26 2.89 -6.98
N VAL A 23 -21.16 3.39 -7.53
CA VAL A 23 -20.55 2.87 -8.76
C VAL A 23 -19.58 1.75 -8.40
N PHE A 24 -19.83 0.55 -8.90
CA PHE A 24 -18.98 -0.63 -8.70
C PHE A 24 -18.37 -1.13 -10.01
N GLU A 25 -17.04 -1.11 -10.08
CA GLU A 25 -16.23 -1.66 -11.17
C GLU A 25 -15.79 -3.08 -10.81
N GLU A 26 -16.49 -4.08 -11.34
CA GLU A 26 -16.24 -5.48 -11.03
C GLU A 26 -15.09 -6.07 -11.87
N ASP A 27 -13.87 -5.59 -11.61
CA ASP A 27 -12.64 -6.27 -12.07
C ASP A 27 -12.04 -7.10 -10.93
N TRP A 28 -12.27 -8.41 -11.00
CA TRP A 28 -11.76 -9.40 -10.05
C TRP A 28 -10.25 -9.34 -9.84
N ARG A 29 -9.48 -8.90 -10.84
CA ARG A 29 -8.02 -8.77 -10.73
C ARG A 29 -7.63 -7.61 -9.81
N LEU A 30 -8.52 -6.63 -9.65
CA LEU A 30 -8.31 -5.42 -8.85
C LEU A 30 -8.97 -5.49 -7.47
N MET A 31 -9.86 -6.45 -7.23
CA MET A 31 -10.57 -6.67 -5.96
C MET A 31 -9.69 -7.29 -4.87
N ASN A 32 -8.63 -6.57 -4.48
CA ASN A 32 -7.61 -7.03 -3.53
C ASN A 32 -7.45 -6.11 -2.31
N CYS A 33 -8.43 -5.23 -2.06
CA CYS A 33 -8.41 -4.21 -1.01
C CYS A 33 -7.29 -3.16 -1.13
N LEU A 34 -6.54 -3.13 -2.24
CA LEU A 34 -5.52 -2.11 -2.53
C LEU A 34 -5.96 -1.13 -3.63
N ASN A 35 -6.97 -1.51 -4.42
CA ASN A 35 -7.55 -0.69 -5.47
C ASN A 35 -8.92 -0.15 -5.05
N PHE A 36 -9.28 1.03 -5.56
CA PHE A 36 -10.64 1.53 -5.47
C PHE A 36 -11.45 0.92 -6.62
N VAL A 37 -12.27 -0.06 -6.27
CA VAL A 37 -13.22 -0.71 -7.19
C VAL A 37 -14.66 -0.25 -6.96
N PHE A 38 -14.91 0.47 -5.86
CA PHE A 38 -16.24 0.97 -5.48
C PHE A 38 -16.18 2.43 -5.07
N ILE A 39 -17.15 3.23 -5.55
CA ILE A 39 -17.33 4.64 -5.22
C ILE A 39 -18.76 4.82 -4.70
N PRO A 40 -18.97 5.13 -3.41
CA PRO A 40 -20.32 5.32 -2.87
C PRO A 40 -20.96 6.60 -3.38
N HIS A 41 -22.29 6.65 -3.46
CA HIS A 41 -23.02 7.86 -3.89
C HIS A 41 -22.72 9.12 -3.06
N GLY A 42 -22.34 8.95 -1.79
CA GLY A 42 -21.94 10.04 -0.91
C GLY A 42 -20.58 10.68 -1.23
N ILE A 43 -19.84 10.15 -2.21
CA ILE A 43 -18.55 10.69 -2.65
C ILE A 43 -18.65 11.09 -4.12
N GLU A 44 -18.30 12.34 -4.40
CA GLU A 44 -18.45 12.97 -5.71
C GLU A 44 -17.74 12.22 -6.85
N SER A 45 -16.53 11.70 -6.59
CA SER A 45 -15.75 11.02 -7.63
C SER A 45 -14.65 10.12 -7.06
N ARG A 46 -14.03 9.34 -7.95
CA ARG A 46 -12.84 8.52 -7.64
C ARG A 46 -11.66 9.38 -7.20
N GLU A 47 -11.44 10.51 -7.86
CA GLU A 47 -10.37 11.45 -7.57
C GLU A 47 -10.53 12.05 -6.17
N ARG A 48 -11.77 12.36 -5.78
CA ARG A 48 -12.06 12.82 -4.41
C ARG A 48 -11.75 11.75 -3.38
N LEU A 49 -12.12 10.50 -3.65
CA LEU A 49 -11.81 9.36 -2.78
C LEU A 49 -10.28 9.14 -2.64
N ASP A 50 -9.55 9.19 -3.75
CA ASP A 50 -8.09 9.10 -3.77
C ASP A 50 -7.43 10.26 -3.00
N TYR A 51 -7.94 11.48 -3.16
CA TYR A 51 -7.48 12.64 -2.39
C TYR A 51 -7.66 12.42 -0.88
N LEU A 52 -8.85 12.01 -0.45
CA LEU A 52 -9.16 11.78 0.97
C LEU A 52 -8.29 10.68 1.57
N TYR A 53 -8.08 9.58 0.82
CA TYR A 53 -7.18 8.52 1.22
C TYR A 53 -5.74 9.03 1.41
N ASN A 54 -5.21 9.76 0.43
CA ASN A 54 -3.86 10.31 0.48
C ASN A 54 -3.71 11.34 1.62
N GLU A 55 -4.73 12.15 1.88
CA GLU A 55 -4.76 13.07 3.01
C GLU A 55 -4.62 12.30 4.33
N HIS A 56 -5.38 11.23 4.50
CA HIS A 56 -5.32 10.40 5.72
C HIS A 56 -3.95 9.72 5.88
N VAL A 57 -3.42 9.13 4.81
CA VAL A 57 -2.07 8.53 4.81
C VAL A 57 -1.02 9.56 5.19
N LYS A 58 -1.05 10.74 4.55
CA LYS A 58 -0.11 11.82 4.82
C LYS A 58 -0.22 12.29 6.26
N ARG A 59 -1.44 12.48 6.77
CA ARG A 59 -1.69 12.90 8.16
C ARG A 59 -1.09 11.90 9.14
N PHE A 60 -1.27 10.60 8.93
CA PHE A 60 -0.71 9.57 9.79
C PHE A 60 0.82 9.61 9.84
N TYR A 61 1.50 9.68 8.70
CA TYR A 61 2.97 9.72 8.65
C TYR A 61 3.57 11.08 9.00
N SER A 62 2.79 12.16 8.86
CA SER A 62 3.18 13.52 9.26
C SER A 62 2.82 13.81 10.72
N ASP A 63 2.23 12.88 11.44
CA ASP A 63 1.89 13.05 12.84
C ASP A 63 3.15 13.12 13.72
N ALA A 64 3.15 14.03 14.70
CA ALA A 64 4.31 14.24 15.58
C ALA A 64 4.58 13.04 16.50
N ALA A 65 3.52 12.38 17.00
CA ALA A 65 3.66 11.19 17.83
C ALA A 65 4.19 10.03 17.00
N TRP A 66 3.71 9.86 15.76
CA TRP A 66 4.26 8.86 14.84
C TRP A 66 5.76 9.11 14.57
N ARG A 67 6.16 10.34 14.24
CA ARG A 67 7.59 10.68 14.04
C ARG A 67 8.45 10.40 15.27
N LYS A 68 7.94 10.68 16.48
CA LYS A 68 8.63 10.36 17.74
C LYS A 68 8.82 8.85 17.91
N LYS A 69 7.76 8.07 17.67
CA LYS A 69 7.82 6.60 17.72
C LYS A 69 8.79 6.03 16.67
N PHE A 70 8.78 6.58 15.46
CA PHE A 70 9.68 6.16 14.37
C PHE A 70 11.15 6.41 14.71
N ARG A 71 11.51 7.62 15.19
CA ARG A 71 12.87 7.93 15.65
C ARG A 71 13.33 7.01 16.77
N SER A 72 12.46 6.74 17.74
CA SER A 72 12.75 5.78 18.80
C SER A 72 13.07 4.40 18.22
N ARG A 73 12.23 3.86 17.33
CA ARG A 73 12.48 2.57 16.68
C ARG A 73 13.80 2.54 15.91
N LEU A 74 14.11 3.57 15.11
CA LEU A 74 15.39 3.67 14.40
C LEU A 74 16.59 3.57 15.36
N TRP A 75 16.52 4.26 16.50
CA TRP A 75 17.57 4.21 17.51
C TRP A 75 17.74 2.82 18.16
N HIS A 76 16.63 2.12 18.41
CA HIS A 76 16.67 0.75 18.93
C HIS A 76 17.39 -0.19 17.94
N HIS A 77 17.23 0.03 16.64
CA HIS A 77 17.87 -0.76 15.58
C HIS A 77 19.20 -0.16 15.08
N ARG A 78 19.83 0.75 15.82
CA ARG A 78 21.09 1.42 15.41
C ARG A 78 22.21 0.44 15.01
N LYS A 79 22.33 -0.71 15.68
CA LYS A 79 23.35 -1.73 15.34
C LYS A 79 23.08 -2.36 13.97
N SER A 80 21.82 -2.66 13.66
CA SER A 80 21.40 -3.18 12.36
C SER A 80 21.61 -2.15 11.26
N LEU A 81 21.34 -0.86 11.53
CA LEU A 81 21.62 0.23 10.60
C LEU A 81 23.13 0.37 10.34
N LEU A 82 23.96 0.30 11.39
CA LEU A 82 25.41 0.32 11.24
C LEU A 82 25.93 -0.89 10.45
N TYR A 83 25.36 -2.08 10.67
CA TYR A 83 25.69 -3.27 9.90
C TYR A 83 25.31 -3.09 8.41
N LEU A 84 24.11 -2.59 8.13
CA LEU A 84 23.68 -2.28 6.76
C LEU A 84 24.64 -1.29 6.08
N LEU A 85 25.02 -0.21 6.78
CA LEU A 85 25.98 0.79 6.28
C LEU A 85 27.36 0.19 6.01
N ARG A 86 27.84 -0.70 6.87
CA ARG A 86 29.14 -1.38 6.70
C ARG A 86 29.12 -2.36 5.52
N HIS A 87 28.00 -3.02 5.28
CA HIS A 87 27.85 -4.04 4.23
C HIS A 87 27.10 -3.52 2.99
N LEU A 88 26.92 -2.20 2.88
CA LEU A 88 26.17 -1.55 1.81
C LEU A 88 26.65 -1.95 0.41
N PRO A 89 27.97 -2.06 0.13
CA PRO A 89 28.47 -2.54 -1.15
C PRO A 89 28.01 -3.97 -1.49
N SER A 90 27.96 -4.86 -0.49
CA SER A 90 27.49 -6.25 -0.66
C SER A 90 25.98 -6.33 -0.89
N PHE A 91 25.19 -5.46 -0.26
CA PHE A 91 23.77 -5.34 -0.56
C PHE A 91 23.52 -4.78 -1.96
N TRP A 92 24.36 -3.85 -2.40
CA TRP A 92 24.26 -3.25 -3.73
C TRP A 92 24.62 -4.25 -4.83
N SER A 93 25.63 -5.11 -4.61
CA SER A 93 25.94 -6.20 -5.54
C SER A 93 24.88 -7.30 -5.55
N ALA A 94 24.23 -7.59 -4.41
CA ALA A 94 23.14 -8.56 -4.34
C ALA A 94 21.92 -8.15 -5.19
N LYS A 95 21.69 -6.84 -5.41
CA LYS A 95 20.65 -6.37 -6.36
C LYS A 95 20.88 -6.94 -7.76
N ASN A 96 22.14 -7.07 -8.18
CA ASN A 96 22.49 -7.59 -9.50
C ASN A 96 22.27 -9.12 -9.62
N GLN A 97 22.05 -9.83 -8.51
CA GLN A 97 21.74 -11.27 -8.51
C GLN A 97 20.26 -11.57 -8.79
N PHE A 98 19.38 -10.57 -8.67
CA PHE A 98 17.96 -10.69 -9.01
C PHE A 98 17.65 -10.24 -10.43
N GLU A 99 18.64 -9.73 -11.17
CA GLU A 99 18.53 -9.53 -12.61
C GLU A 99 18.42 -10.92 -13.25
N PRO A 100 17.34 -11.23 -13.99
CA PRO A 100 17.27 -12.49 -14.70
C PRO A 100 18.47 -12.55 -15.65
N GLY A 101 19.32 -13.56 -15.47
CA GLY A 101 20.44 -13.78 -16.39
C GLY A 101 19.91 -13.79 -17.81
N GLN A 102 20.49 -12.98 -18.69
CA GLN A 102 20.24 -13.09 -20.13
C GLN A 102 20.69 -14.49 -20.56
N ASN A 103 19.80 -15.47 -20.44
CA ASN A 103 19.92 -16.74 -21.15
C ASN A 103 19.69 -16.42 -22.62
N LYS A 104 20.75 -15.95 -23.27
CA LYS A 104 20.91 -16.05 -24.71
C LYS A 104 20.99 -17.53 -25.04
N THR A 105 19.93 -18.03 -25.67
CA THR A 105 19.93 -19.05 -26.74
C THR A 105 20.93 -20.20 -26.61
N ALA A 106 20.40 -21.39 -26.32
CA ALA A 106 20.67 -22.61 -27.09
C ALA A 106 19.42 -23.50 -27.04
#